data_AF-A0A4P7NI67-F1
#
_entry.id   AF-A0A4P7NI67-F1
#
_cell.length_a   1.000
_cell.length_b   1.000
_cell.length_c   1.000
_cell.angle_alpha   90.00
_cell.angle_beta   90.00
_cell.angle_gamma   90.00
#
_symmetry.space_group_name_H-M   'P 1'
#
loop_
_entity.id
_entity.type
_entity.pdbx_description
1 polymer ?
#
loop_
_entity_poly.entity_id
_entity_poly.type
_entity_poly.pdbx_seq_one_letter_code
_entity_poly.pdbx_strand_id
1 'polypeptide(L)'
;MLESAAASPLNNKYYGEENIFRLAAILASRIIKNHAFQDGNKRAALYSADMFLKINGYQLQKKPMAPDDEEFNQALADAHVAVATNVWTEEELGEYYESIAQPLKHRGKTVKKFRDEAEKA
;
A
#
# COMPACT_ATOMS: atom_id res chain seq x y z
N MET A 1 -13.69 11.63 -2.58
CA MET A 1 -12.97 10.58 -3.36
C MET A 1 -11.94 9.84 -2.51
N LEU A 2 -11.12 10.54 -1.72
CA LEU A 2 -10.15 9.92 -0.81
C LEU A 2 -10.77 9.00 0.25
N GLU A 3 -11.87 9.41 0.90
CA GLU A 3 -12.55 8.60 1.93
C GLU A 3 -12.98 7.22 1.41
N SER A 4 -13.50 7.18 0.18
CA SER A 4 -13.86 5.93 -0.49
C SER A 4 -12.64 5.05 -0.80
N ALA A 5 -11.50 5.66 -1.18
CA ALA A 5 -10.26 4.92 -1.37
C ALA A 5 -9.75 4.34 -0.04
N ALA A 6 -9.77 5.12 1.04
CA ALA A 6 -9.34 4.68 2.37
C ALA A 6 -10.23 3.57 2.97
N ALA A 7 -11.54 3.60 2.70
CA ALA A 7 -12.48 2.57 3.12
C ALA A 7 -12.40 1.28 2.28
N SER A 8 -11.78 1.33 1.09
CA SER A 8 -11.80 0.21 0.15
C SER A 8 -11.20 -1.10 0.67
N PRO A 9 -10.13 -1.12 1.49
CA PRO A 9 -9.61 -2.38 2.02
C PRO A 9 -10.59 -3.03 3.00
N LEU A 10 -11.23 -2.24 3.86
CA LEU A 10 -12.22 -2.75 4.81
C LEU A 10 -13.42 -3.34 4.08
N ASN A 11 -13.90 -2.66 3.03
CA ASN A 11 -15.01 -3.15 2.22
C ASN A 11 -14.65 -4.48 1.53
N ASN A 12 -13.49 -4.57 0.88
CA ASN A 12 -13.08 -5.81 0.21
C ASN A 12 -12.86 -6.96 1.21
N LYS A 13 -12.30 -6.67 2.39
CA LYS A 13 -12.18 -7.64 3.48
C LYS A 13 -13.55 -8.16 3.94
N TYR A 14 -14.53 -7.28 4.09
CA TYR A 14 -15.90 -7.66 4.43
C TYR A 14 -16.53 -8.61 3.39
N TYR A 15 -16.15 -8.46 2.11
CA TYR A 15 -16.60 -9.32 1.01
C TYR A 15 -15.71 -10.56 0.76
N GLY A 16 -14.73 -10.85 1.62
CA GLY A 16 -13.99 -12.11 1.60
C GLY A 16 -12.53 -12.04 1.13
N GLU A 17 -11.97 -10.86 0.86
CA GLU A 17 -10.54 -10.73 0.57
C GLU A 17 -9.71 -10.79 1.87
N GLU A 18 -8.86 -11.79 2.00
CA GLU A 18 -8.02 -12.00 3.19
C GLU A 18 -6.53 -11.71 2.95
N ASN A 19 -6.09 -11.64 1.70
CA ASN A 19 -4.70 -11.37 1.36
C ASN A 19 -4.38 -9.89 1.61
N ILE A 20 -3.54 -9.62 2.61
CA ILE A 20 -3.14 -8.26 3.00
C ILE A 20 -2.39 -7.51 1.90
N PHE A 21 -1.66 -8.20 1.00
CA PHE A 21 -0.97 -7.59 -0.12
C PHE A 21 -1.96 -7.17 -1.19
N ARG A 22 -2.99 -7.99 -1.42
CA ARG A 22 -4.12 -7.66 -2.29
C ARG A 22 -4.91 -6.46 -1.76
N LEU A 23 -5.20 -6.43 -0.46
CA LEU A 23 -5.85 -5.29 0.20
C LEU A 23 -5.02 -3.99 0.10
N ALA A 24 -3.70 -4.08 0.26
CA ALA A 24 -2.79 -2.95 0.07
C ALA A 24 -2.79 -2.46 -1.40
N ALA A 25 -2.84 -3.38 -2.36
CA ALA A 25 -2.90 -3.07 -3.78
C ALA A 25 -4.23 -2.40 -4.17
N ILE A 26 -5.35 -2.87 -3.61
CA ILE A 26 -6.66 -2.22 -3.76
C ILE A 26 -6.59 -0.78 -3.24
N LEU A 27 -6.06 -0.55 -2.03
CA LEU A 27 -5.90 0.79 -1.47
C LEU A 27 -5.10 1.71 -2.43
N ALA A 28 -3.95 1.25 -2.90
CA ALA A 28 -3.09 2.01 -3.81
C ALA A 28 -3.82 2.33 -5.13
N SER A 29 -4.43 1.33 -5.76
CA SER A 29 -5.19 1.48 -7.00
C SER A 29 -6.30 2.51 -6.85
N ARG A 30 -7.07 2.47 -5.76
CA ARG A 30 -8.15 3.45 -5.53
C ARG A 30 -7.62 4.86 -5.31
N ILE A 31 -6.49 5.04 -4.63
CA ILE A 31 -5.88 6.37 -4.50
C ILE A 31 -5.44 6.92 -5.87
N ILE A 32 -4.84 6.07 -6.71
CA ILE A 32 -4.39 6.43 -8.06
C ILE A 32 -5.58 6.78 -8.95
N LYS A 33 -6.53 5.84 -9.11
CA LYS A 33 -7.61 5.92 -10.09
C LYS A 33 -8.71 6.91 -9.69
N ASN A 34 -8.90 7.13 -8.39
CA ASN A 34 -9.86 8.13 -7.92
C ASN A 34 -9.29 9.55 -7.93
N HIS A 35 -8.04 9.77 -8.37
CA HIS A 35 -7.39 11.09 -8.32
C HIS A 35 -7.61 11.78 -6.96
N ALA A 36 -7.33 11.06 -5.87
CA ALA A 36 -7.73 11.46 -4.52
C ALA A 36 -7.14 12.82 -4.07
N PHE A 37 -6.06 13.26 -4.71
CA PHE A 37 -5.35 14.52 -4.49
C PHE A 37 -5.14 15.28 -5.82
N GLN A 38 -4.89 16.59 -5.73
CA GLN A 38 -4.60 17.47 -6.88
C GLN A 38 -3.35 17.03 -7.67
N ASP A 39 -2.31 16.59 -6.96
CA ASP A 39 -1.12 15.96 -7.53
C ASP A 39 -0.55 14.93 -6.55
N GLY A 40 0.36 14.07 -7.00
CA GLY A 40 1.09 13.14 -6.17
C GLY A 40 0.33 11.87 -5.83
N ASN A 41 -0.79 11.58 -6.49
CA ASN A 41 -1.62 10.38 -6.24
C ASN A 41 -0.80 9.08 -6.21
N LYS A 42 0.13 8.89 -7.15
CA LYS A 42 1.01 7.71 -7.20
C LYS A 42 1.95 7.63 -5.99
N ARG A 43 2.50 8.77 -5.55
CA ARG A 43 3.35 8.85 -4.36
C ARG A 43 2.53 8.56 -3.10
N ALA A 44 1.36 9.18 -2.96
CA ALA A 44 0.45 8.96 -1.85
C ALA A 44 -0.03 7.50 -1.76
N ALA A 45 -0.32 6.88 -2.91
CA ALA A 45 -0.69 5.47 -3.02
C ALA A 45 0.42 4.55 -2.50
N LEU A 46 1.68 4.79 -2.91
CA LEU A 46 2.83 4.01 -2.44
C LEU A 46 2.99 4.10 -0.91
N TYR A 47 2.97 5.31 -0.36
CA TYR A 47 3.05 5.50 1.10
C TYR A 47 1.89 4.83 1.84
N SER A 48 0.68 4.89 1.26
CA SER A 48 -0.50 4.31 1.89
C SER A 48 -0.43 2.78 1.90
N ALA A 49 -0.01 2.16 0.80
CA ALA A 49 0.21 0.72 0.72
C ALA A 49 1.33 0.24 1.65
N ASP A 50 2.48 0.91 1.65
CA ASP A 50 3.61 0.57 2.52
C ASP A 50 3.24 0.73 4.00
N MET A 51 2.50 1.78 4.38
CA MET A 51 2.02 1.96 5.76
C MET A 51 0.99 0.90 6.14
N PHE A 52 0.05 0.58 5.25
CA PHE A 52 -0.92 -0.50 5.48
C PHE A 52 -0.20 -1.83 5.75
N LEU A 53 0.80 -2.17 4.93
CA LEU A 53 1.59 -3.38 5.13
C LEU A 53 2.39 -3.33 6.43
N LYS A 54 2.95 -2.17 6.82
CA LYS A 54 3.67 -1.99 8.10
C LYS A 54 2.82 -2.25 9.31
N ILE A 55 1.56 -1.81 9.29
CA ILE A 55 0.58 -2.12 10.33
C ILE A 55 0.34 -3.63 10.41
N ASN A 56 0.28 -4.30 9.25
CA ASN A 56 0.11 -5.75 9.11
C ASN A 56 1.41 -6.58 9.24
N GLY A 57 2.56 -5.94 9.54
CA GLY A 57 3.81 -6.64 9.84
C GLY A 57 4.75 -6.87 8.64
N TYR A 58 4.48 -6.25 7.50
CA TYR A 58 5.31 -6.30 6.30
C TYR A 58 5.77 -4.90 5.90
N GLN A 59 6.74 -4.76 5.00
CA GLN A 59 7.13 -3.48 4.43
C GLN A 59 7.55 -3.66 2.98
N LEU A 60 7.22 -2.68 2.14
CA LEU A 60 7.74 -2.60 0.77
C LEU A 60 9.10 -1.93 0.79
N GLN A 61 9.27 -0.87 1.59
CA GLN A 61 10.50 -0.09 1.67
C GLN A 61 11.03 -0.01 3.10
N LYS A 62 12.32 -0.33 3.29
CA LYS A 62 13.01 -0.12 4.58
C LYS A 62 13.05 1.36 4.95
N LYS A 63 13.37 2.21 3.98
CA LYS A 63 13.31 3.66 4.07
C LYS A 63 12.62 4.19 2.82
N PRO A 64 11.46 4.85 2.95
CA PRO A 64 10.78 5.42 1.80
C PRO A 64 11.68 6.41 1.08
N MET A 65 11.85 6.24 -0.24
CA MET A 65 12.65 7.11 -1.11
C MET A 65 14.12 7.28 -0.70
N ALA A 66 14.71 6.28 -0.06
CA ALA A 66 16.13 6.36 0.26
C ALA A 66 16.99 6.23 -1.02
N PRO A 67 18.07 7.03 -1.17
CA PRO A 67 18.88 7.05 -2.38
C PRO A 67 19.64 5.74 -2.64
N ASP A 68 19.82 4.92 -1.61
CA ASP A 68 20.57 3.66 -1.64
C ASP A 68 19.83 2.53 -2.38
N ASP A 69 18.52 2.66 -2.60
CA ASP A 69 17.66 1.66 -3.26
C ASP A 69 16.91 2.26 -4.47
N GLU A 70 17.59 3.05 -5.31
CA GLU A 70 16.97 3.76 -6.46
C GLU A 70 16.28 2.84 -7.46
N GLU A 71 16.92 1.73 -7.85
CA GLU A 71 16.35 0.73 -8.77
C GLU A 71 15.05 0.12 -8.23
N PHE A 72 15.03 -0.22 -6.94
CA PHE A 72 13.86 -0.76 -6.28
C PHE A 72 12.73 0.26 -6.17
N ASN A 73 13.06 1.52 -5.83
CA ASN A 73 12.11 2.62 -5.78
C ASN A 73 11.50 2.90 -7.16
N GLN A 74 12.31 2.80 -8.22
CA GLN A 74 11.85 2.96 -9.59
C GLN A 74 10.91 1.82 -9.99
N ALA A 75 11.25 0.56 -9.70
CA ALA A 75 10.38 -0.58 -10.00
C ALA A 75 9.01 -0.49 -9.31
N LEU A 76 8.97 -0.03 -8.04
CA LEU A 76 7.72 0.26 -7.33
C LEU A 76 6.91 1.39 -7.99
N ALA A 77 7.59 2.46 -8.40
CA ALA A 77 6.95 3.57 -9.10
C ALA A 77 6.36 3.13 -10.44
N ASP A 78 7.09 2.31 -11.20
CA ASP A 78 6.67 1.77 -12.49
C ASP A 78 5.45 0.85 -12.34
N ALA A 79 5.42 0.01 -11.31
CA ALA A 79 4.24 -0.80 -10.98
C ALA A 79 2.98 0.07 -10.74
N HIS A 80 3.11 1.19 -10.02
CA HIS A 80 1.99 2.11 -9.81
C HIS A 80 1.61 2.86 -11.09
N VAL A 81 2.57 3.16 -11.96
CA VAL A 81 2.29 3.72 -13.30
C VAL A 81 1.52 2.72 -14.13
N ALA A 82 1.92 1.44 -14.15
CA ALA A 82 1.23 0.39 -14.89
C ALA A 82 -0.25 0.26 -14.46
N VAL A 83 -0.54 0.37 -13.17
CA VAL A 83 -1.92 0.39 -12.65
C VAL A 83 -2.66 1.65 -13.07
N ALA A 84 -1.99 2.81 -13.06
CA ALA A 84 -2.58 4.08 -13.51
C ALA A 84 -2.93 4.06 -15.01
N THR A 85 -2.15 3.34 -15.81
CA THR A 85 -2.36 3.18 -17.26
C THR A 85 -3.20 1.96 -17.61
N ASN A 86 -3.75 1.24 -16.62
CA ASN A 86 -4.49 -0.01 -16.78
C ASN A 86 -3.72 -1.12 -17.52
N VAL A 87 -2.38 -1.06 -17.51
CA VAL A 87 -1.51 -2.16 -17.93
C VAL A 87 -1.54 -3.25 -16.87
N TRP A 88 -1.59 -2.87 -15.58
CA TRP A 88 -1.68 -3.80 -14.46
C TRP A 88 -3.04 -3.81 -13.75
N THR A 89 -3.42 -5.04 -13.47
CA THR A 89 -4.20 -5.58 -12.37
C THR A 89 -4.07 -4.84 -11.04
N GLU A 90 -5.15 -4.68 -10.27
CA GLU A 90 -4.97 -4.58 -8.82
C GLU A 90 -4.41 -5.93 -8.28
N GLU A 91 -4.76 -7.04 -8.93
CA GLU A 91 -4.31 -8.39 -8.57
C GLU A 91 -2.82 -8.56 -8.83
N GLU A 92 -2.37 -8.23 -10.04
CA GLU A 92 -0.96 -8.23 -10.42
C GLU A 92 -0.12 -7.30 -9.53
N LEU A 93 -0.68 -6.14 -9.12
CA LEU A 93 -0.03 -5.28 -8.14
C LEU A 93 0.08 -5.94 -6.75
N GLY A 94 -0.94 -6.69 -6.34
CA GLY A 94 -0.94 -7.44 -5.08
C GLY A 94 0.09 -8.57 -5.08
N GLU A 95 0.15 -9.34 -6.15
CA GLU A 95 1.17 -10.38 -6.36
C GLU A 95 2.59 -9.79 -6.37
N TYR A 96 2.76 -8.65 -7.03
CA TYR A 96 4.03 -7.95 -7.03
C TYR A 96 4.43 -7.50 -5.62
N TYR A 97 3.51 -6.90 -4.86
CA TYR A 97 3.74 -6.55 -3.45
C TYR A 97 4.13 -7.75 -2.61
N GLU A 98 3.43 -8.87 -2.76
CA GLU A 98 3.73 -10.11 -2.04
C GLU A 98 5.15 -10.62 -2.38
N SER A 99 5.58 -10.51 -3.64
CA SER A 99 6.90 -10.97 -4.08
C SER A 99 8.07 -10.16 -3.51
N ILE A 100 7.86 -8.86 -3.25
CA ILE A 100 8.93 -7.94 -2.81
C ILE A 100 8.86 -7.59 -1.33
N ALA A 101 7.70 -7.80 -0.69
CA ALA A 101 7.49 -7.42 0.70
C ALA A 101 8.41 -8.21 1.63
N GLN A 102 8.95 -7.51 2.62
CA GLN A 102 9.79 -8.12 3.65
C GLN A 102 9.07 -8.08 5.01
N PRO A 103 9.23 -9.11 5.86
CA PRO A 103 8.76 -9.05 7.23
C PRO A 103 9.38 -7.85 7.95
N LEU A 104 8.53 -7.09 8.65
CA LEU A 104 8.95 -5.91 9.39
C LEU A 104 9.71 -6.33 10.65
N LYS A 105 11.04 -6.21 10.62
CA LYS A 105 11.91 -6.64 11.72
C LYS A 105 11.59 -5.93 13.04
N HIS A 106 11.36 -4.62 13.02
CA HIS A 106 11.06 -3.82 14.20
C HIS A 106 9.91 -2.85 13.91
N ARG A 107 8.83 -2.94 14.67
CA ARG A 107 7.72 -1.97 14.60
C ARG A 107 8.11 -0.71 15.36
N GLY A 108 8.06 0.44 14.70
CA GLY A 108 8.23 1.74 15.36
C GLY A 108 7.14 1.98 16.42
N LYS A 109 7.45 2.80 17.44
CA LYS A 109 6.53 3.12 18.55
C LYS A 109 5.16 3.61 18.06
N THR A 110 5.15 4.40 16.98
CA THR A 110 3.95 4.95 16.35
C THR A 110 3.02 3.88 15.78
N VAL A 111 3.57 2.92 15.01
CA VAL A 111 2.77 1.81 14.43
C VAL A 111 2.21 0.91 15.52
N LYS A 112 2.98 0.68 16.59
CA LYS A 112 2.52 -0.07 17.76
C LYS A 112 1.32 0.62 18.43
N LYS A 113 1.43 1.93 18.67
CA LYS A 113 0.34 2.73 19.27
C LYS A 113 -0.96 2.64 18.48
N PHE A 114 -0.93 2.86 17.16
CA PHE A 114 -2.14 2.84 16.34
C PHE A 114 -2.83 1.47 16.30
N ARG A 115 -2.05 0.38 16.28
CA ARG A 115 -2.63 -0.97 16.36
C ARG A 115 -3.28 -1.22 17.71
N ASP A 116 -2.59 -0.90 18.79
CA ASP A 116 -3.11 -1.13 20.15
C ASP A 116 -4.37 -0.27 20.44
N GLU A 117 -4.56 0.86 19.75
CA GLU A 117 -5.80 1.64 19.75
C GLU A 117 -6.91 0.97 18.92
N ALA A 118 -6.57 0.40 17.75
CA ALA A 118 -7.54 -0.29 16.89
C ALA A 118 -8.02 -1.63 17.47
N GLU A 119 -7.19 -2.35 18.23
CA GLU A 119 -7.58 -3.58 18.94
C GLU A 119 -8.54 -3.33 20.13
N LYS A 120 -8.68 -2.08 20.57
CA LYS A 120 -9.55 -1.68 21.69
C LYS A 120 -10.89 -1.08 21.27
N ALA A 121 -11.07 -0.83 19.97
CA ALA A 121 -12.28 -0.25 19.39
C ALA A 121 -13.20 -1.34 18.85
#